data_AF-A0A9X2SS57-F1
#
_entry.id   AF-A0A9X2SS57-F1
#
_cell.length_a   1.000
_cell.length_b   1.000
_cell.length_c   1.000
_cell.angle_alpha   90.00
_cell.angle_beta   90.00
_cell.angle_gamma   90.00
#
_symmetry.space_group_name_H-M   'P 1'
#
loop_
_entity.id
_entity.type
_entity.pdbx_description
1 polymer ?
#
loop_
_entity_poly.entity_id
_entity_poly.type
_entity_poly.pdbx_seq_one_letter_code
_entity_poly.pdbx_strand_id
1 'polypeptide(L)'
;MKKEYWQLLLIYAFIGIVAAGFTGCFLYQYRLEYWQTQARDVFHSALQEETQKWKDIPVFRHFSGNFQLDASIDIKREPIKLLLTSEYGQKEFWVPYEKHSRNMERSRDTRGVHSYLLHVSPLSADSLNLFWNNRLASMGFPGTTAVRISVSDWQEHESYAYSEDSLYLSESDSLFTYYLGLRCEVGMTGYLYHSCWMVLSRKDKVLLAVLVASCILLFFIQEYVSKVYHRLFVKEKHIVVEKEVPVVAGHGNPSRICQLEAGVYFDAASRLLKRGDDVVNLTPLLARLLQVFLDAEDYKLSNDEILHLLWPDGSGGSNKMYQSIRRLRDCLSLVSCCTIERGNFAYQLKIPHFIEENSGRIVS
;
A
#
# COMPACT_ATOMS: atom_id res chain seq x y z
N MET A 1 7.56 -19.24 -21.12
CA MET A 1 7.22 -18.83 -19.74
C MET A 1 5.80 -19.27 -19.43
N LYS A 2 5.59 -20.03 -18.34
CA LYS A 2 4.27 -20.54 -17.94
C LYS A 2 3.32 -19.40 -17.54
N LYS A 3 2.00 -19.60 -17.70
CA LYS A 3 0.92 -18.65 -17.36
C LYS A 3 1.01 -18.14 -15.91
N GLU A 4 1.50 -18.97 -15.00
CA GLU A 4 1.72 -18.68 -13.57
C GLU A 4 2.75 -17.56 -13.33
N TYR A 5 3.79 -17.45 -14.17
CA TYR A 5 4.82 -16.41 -14.04
C TYR A 5 4.29 -15.01 -14.32
N TRP A 6 3.40 -14.90 -15.31
CA TRP A 6 2.73 -13.65 -15.63
C TRP A 6 1.79 -13.22 -14.50
N GLN A 7 1.10 -14.16 -13.87
CA GLN A 7 0.23 -13.86 -12.73
C GLN A 7 1.03 -13.32 -11.53
N LEU A 8 2.16 -13.95 -11.19
CA LEU A 8 3.03 -13.48 -10.10
C LEU A 8 3.64 -12.11 -10.40
N LEU A 9 4.11 -11.87 -11.62
CA LEU A 9 4.65 -10.56 -12.03
C LEU A 9 3.58 -9.46 -11.93
N LEU A 10 2.34 -9.75 -12.33
CA LEU A 10 1.22 -8.81 -12.19
C LEU A 10 0.89 -8.51 -10.72
N ILE A 11 0.96 -9.51 -9.83
CA ILE A 11 0.76 -9.31 -8.39
C ILE A 11 1.84 -8.38 -7.81
N TYR A 12 3.11 -8.62 -8.13
CA TYR A 12 4.21 -7.76 -7.66
C TYR A 12 4.12 -6.34 -8.22
N ALA A 13 3.74 -6.18 -9.49
CA ALA A 13 3.51 -4.88 -10.09
C ALA A 13 2.34 -4.16 -9.39
N PHE A 14 1.26 -4.87 -9.08
CA PHE A 14 0.11 -4.32 -8.35
C PHE A 14 0.50 -3.86 -6.94
N ILE A 15 1.24 -4.67 -6.18
CA ILE A 15 1.76 -4.31 -4.86
C ILE A 15 2.64 -3.06 -4.95
N GLY A 16 3.54 -2.99 -5.94
CA GLY A 16 4.40 -1.83 -6.16
C GLY A 16 3.61 -0.56 -6.48
N ILE A 17 2.56 -0.65 -7.29
CA ILE A 17 1.67 0.48 -7.61
C ILE A 17 0.90 0.93 -6.36
N VAL A 18 0.37 0.01 -5.57
CA VAL A 18 -0.36 0.34 -4.33
C VAL A 18 0.59 1.01 -3.32
N ALA A 19 1.79 0.46 -3.14
CA ALA A 19 2.81 1.05 -2.28
C ALA A 19 3.21 2.46 -2.75
N ALA A 20 3.44 2.64 -4.06
CA ALA A 20 3.73 3.95 -4.65
C ALA A 20 2.56 4.93 -4.48
N GLY A 21 1.31 4.48 -4.63
CA GLY A 21 0.13 5.29 -4.38
C GLY A 21 0.09 5.80 -2.94
N PHE A 22 0.31 4.91 -1.97
CA PHE A 22 0.35 5.28 -0.55
C PHE A 22 1.49 6.25 -0.26
N THR A 23 2.73 5.92 -0.64
CA THR A 23 3.89 6.81 -0.46
C THR A 23 3.69 8.15 -1.16
N GLY A 24 3.07 8.17 -2.34
CA GLY A 24 2.73 9.38 -3.08
C GLY A 24 1.74 10.26 -2.33
N CYS A 25 0.70 9.69 -1.72
CA CYS A 25 -0.24 10.42 -0.88
C CYS A 25 0.45 11.04 0.35
N PHE A 26 1.34 10.30 1.03
CA PHE A 26 2.10 10.83 2.17
C PHE A 26 3.04 11.97 1.75
N LEU A 27 3.77 11.80 0.66
CA LEU A 27 4.65 12.84 0.13
C LEU A 27 3.86 14.07 -0.30
N TYR A 28 2.68 13.88 -0.88
CA TYR A 28 1.78 14.98 -1.24
C TYR A 28 1.34 15.75 0.01
N GLN A 29 0.86 15.08 1.06
CA GLN A 29 0.47 15.75 2.31
C GLN A 29 1.62 16.53 2.93
N TYR A 30 2.81 15.92 3.00
CA TYR A 30 4.00 16.58 3.53
C TYR A 30 4.41 17.82 2.72
N ARG A 31 4.41 17.71 1.39
CA ARG A 31 4.73 18.84 0.50
C ARG A 31 3.68 19.93 0.55
N LEU A 32 2.40 19.54 0.69
CA LEU A 32 1.31 20.48 0.86
C LEU A 32 1.54 21.32 2.11
N GLU A 33 1.72 20.70 3.26
CA GLU A 33 1.96 21.40 4.53
C GLU A 33 3.19 22.33 4.48
N TYR A 34 4.26 21.87 3.82
CA TYR A 34 5.44 22.70 3.55
C TYR A 34 5.08 23.98 2.77
N TRP A 35 4.40 23.84 1.62
CA TRP A 35 4.02 25.00 0.80
C TRP A 35 3.01 25.89 1.48
N GLN A 36 2.07 25.34 2.25
CA GLN A 36 1.12 26.11 3.04
C GLN A 36 1.83 27.00 4.08
N THR A 37 2.87 26.47 4.72
CA THR A 37 3.70 27.23 5.67
C THR A 37 4.48 28.32 4.96
N GLN A 38 5.18 27.99 3.87
CA GLN A 38 5.91 28.97 3.08
C GLN A 38 5.02 30.08 2.54
N ALA A 39 3.82 29.73 2.04
CA ALA A 39 2.90 30.69 1.48
C ALA A 39 2.38 31.68 2.53
N ARG A 40 2.16 31.22 3.77
CA ARG A 40 1.81 32.07 4.90
C ARG A 40 2.92 33.06 5.25
N ASP A 41 4.15 32.59 5.33
CA ASP A 41 5.32 33.43 5.67
C ASP A 41 5.61 34.47 4.58
N VAL A 42 5.51 34.04 3.32
CA VAL A 42 5.71 34.91 2.15
C VAL A 42 4.60 35.95 2.00
N PHE A 43 3.37 35.62 2.40
CA PHE A 43 2.25 36.56 2.33
C PHE A 43 2.51 37.83 3.13
N HIS A 44 3.13 37.70 4.31
CA HIS A 44 3.51 38.86 5.12
C HIS A 44 4.49 39.78 4.37
N SER A 45 5.46 39.20 3.66
CA SER A 45 6.42 39.97 2.86
C SER A 45 5.75 40.65 1.66
N ALA A 46 4.82 39.97 0.99
CA ALA A 46 4.04 40.54 -0.11
C ALA A 46 3.17 41.72 0.35
N LEU A 47 2.57 41.61 1.54
CA LEU A 47 1.80 42.69 2.13
C LEU A 47 2.70 43.87 2.53
N GLN A 48 3.91 43.62 3.05
CA GLN A 48 4.88 44.69 3.31
C GLN A 48 5.26 45.46 2.04
N GLU A 49 5.30 44.80 0.89
CA GLU A 49 5.52 45.44 -0.41
C GLU A 49 4.31 46.27 -0.84
N GLU A 50 3.10 45.73 -0.74
CA GLU A 50 1.90 46.47 -1.11
C GLU A 50 1.69 47.71 -0.22
N THR A 51 2.07 47.62 1.06
CA THR A 51 1.97 48.71 2.04
C THR A 51 3.13 49.71 1.94
N GLN A 52 4.11 49.52 1.05
CA GLN A 52 5.13 50.55 0.81
C GLN A 52 4.54 51.87 0.31
N LYS A 53 3.41 51.81 -0.41
CA LYS A 53 2.67 52.99 -0.87
C LYS A 53 2.21 53.91 0.29
N TRP A 54 2.17 53.39 1.51
CA TRP A 54 1.79 54.14 2.70
C TRP A 54 2.94 54.93 3.33
N LYS A 55 4.21 54.66 2.97
CA LYS A 55 5.37 55.32 3.57
C LYS A 55 5.42 56.83 3.30
N ASP A 56 4.91 57.25 2.16
CA ASP A 56 4.92 58.65 1.73
C ASP A 56 3.68 59.43 2.21
N ILE A 57 2.77 58.77 2.94
CA ILE A 57 1.55 59.40 3.47
C ILE A 57 1.85 59.98 4.86
N PRO A 58 1.81 61.30 5.06
CA PRO A 58 2.07 61.89 6.37
C PRO A 58 0.93 61.57 7.33
N VAL A 59 1.23 60.83 8.40
CA VAL A 59 0.26 60.50 9.47
C VAL A 59 0.66 61.22 10.76
N PHE A 60 -0.09 62.25 11.14
CA PHE A 60 0.07 62.92 12.43
C PHE A 60 -0.74 62.17 13.49
N ARG A 61 -0.07 61.78 14.59
CA ARG A 61 -0.64 60.94 15.64
C ARG A 61 -0.82 61.73 16.93
N HIS A 62 -2.04 61.75 17.45
CA HIS A 62 -2.34 62.22 18.79
C HIS A 62 -3.23 61.19 19.49
N PHE A 63 -2.69 60.49 20.48
CA PHE A 63 -3.43 59.52 21.29
C PHE A 63 -3.65 60.10 22.69
N SER A 64 -4.86 59.92 23.24
CA SER A 64 -5.14 60.18 24.65
C SER A 64 -5.62 58.90 25.32
N GLY A 65 -4.88 58.44 26.34
CA GLY A 65 -5.22 57.29 27.17
C GLY A 65 -4.15 56.20 27.19
N ASN A 66 -3.99 55.55 28.35
CA ASN A 66 -3.14 54.38 28.50
C ASN A 66 -3.97 53.14 28.22
N PHE A 67 -3.70 52.44 27.11
CA PHE A 67 -4.32 51.15 26.83
C PHE A 67 -3.24 50.08 26.79
N GLN A 68 -3.12 49.32 27.88
CA GLN A 68 -2.41 48.06 27.88
C GLN A 68 -3.41 46.99 27.47
N LEU A 69 -3.14 46.27 26.36
CA LEU A 69 -3.88 45.07 26.03
C LEU A 69 -3.56 44.06 27.15
N ASP A 70 -4.52 43.84 28.04
CA ASP A 70 -4.31 42.98 29.20
C ASP A 70 -4.05 41.56 28.71
N ALA A 71 -2.92 40.96 29.08
CA ALA A 71 -2.53 39.62 28.64
C ALA A 71 -3.56 38.55 29.04
N SER A 72 -4.47 38.88 29.96
CA SER A 72 -5.60 38.06 30.37
C SER A 72 -6.64 37.83 29.26
N ILE A 73 -6.74 38.74 28.28
CA ILE A 73 -7.70 38.64 27.15
C ILE A 73 -7.33 37.46 26.24
N ASP A 74 -6.04 37.24 25.99
CA ASP A 74 -5.54 36.11 25.20
C ASP A 74 -5.77 34.76 25.90
N ILE A 75 -5.79 34.76 27.24
CA ILE A 75 -6.04 33.56 28.05
C ILE A 75 -7.54 33.19 28.02
N LYS A 76 -8.43 34.19 28.10
CA LYS A 76 -9.88 33.98 28.18
C LYS A 76 -10.58 33.88 26.82
N ARG A 77 -9.91 34.25 25.72
CA ARG A 77 -10.45 34.23 24.35
C ARG A 77 -11.75 35.03 24.21
N GLU A 78 -11.83 36.17 24.88
CA GLU A 78 -13.02 37.02 24.92
C GLU A 78 -13.05 38.04 23.77
N PRO A 79 -14.25 38.43 23.29
CA PRO A 79 -14.38 39.47 22.27
C PRO A 79 -13.97 40.84 22.84
N ILE A 80 -13.38 41.69 21.98
CA ILE A 80 -12.93 43.03 22.37
C ILE A 80 -14.04 44.05 22.09
N LYS A 81 -14.39 44.80 23.13
CA LYS A 81 -15.29 45.96 23.01
C LYS A 81 -14.50 47.21 22.61
N LEU A 82 -14.91 47.86 21.53
CA LEU A 82 -14.34 49.12 21.04
C LEU A 82 -15.42 50.20 20.96
N LEU A 83 -15.12 51.38 21.49
CA LEU A 83 -15.95 52.57 21.35
C LEU A 83 -15.25 53.51 20.36
N LEU A 84 -15.90 53.82 19.25
CA LEU A 84 -15.34 54.66 18.20
C LEU A 84 -16.25 55.84 17.91
N THR A 85 -15.63 56.98 17.67
CA THR A 85 -16.31 58.22 17.30
C THR A 85 -15.90 58.57 15.88
N SER A 86 -16.88 58.65 14.98
CA SER A 86 -16.70 59.04 13.58
C SER A 86 -17.61 60.23 13.26
N GLU A 87 -17.56 60.70 12.01
CA GLU A 87 -18.50 61.70 11.47
C GLU A 87 -19.97 61.24 11.56
N TYR A 88 -20.20 59.92 11.58
CA TYR A 88 -21.50 59.27 11.76
C TYR A 88 -21.94 59.14 13.24
N GLY A 89 -21.19 59.74 14.17
CA GLY A 89 -21.43 59.66 15.61
C GLY A 89 -20.63 58.56 16.30
N GLN A 90 -21.02 58.28 17.54
CA GLN A 90 -20.34 57.30 18.40
C GLN A 90 -21.03 55.94 18.30
N LYS A 91 -20.25 54.88 18.07
CA LYS A 91 -20.76 53.50 18.00
C LYS A 91 -19.85 52.54 18.76
N GLU A 92 -20.49 51.57 19.42
CA GLU A 92 -19.82 50.44 20.05
C GLU A 92 -19.69 49.28 19.05
N PHE A 93 -18.50 48.68 18.99
CA PHE A 93 -18.16 47.54 18.16
C PHE A 93 -17.67 46.39 19.01
N TRP A 94 -18.09 45.18 18.64
CA TRP A 94 -17.63 43.94 19.24
C TRP A 94 -16.78 43.19 18.22
N VAL A 95 -15.47 43.11 18.48
CA VAL A 95 -14.53 42.39 17.61
C VAL A 95 -14.37 40.96 18.15
N PRO A 96 -14.75 39.93 17.39
CA PRO A 96 -14.54 38.54 17.80
C PRO A 96 -13.07 38.24 18.07
N TYR A 97 -12.80 37.37 19.05
CA TYR A 97 -11.44 37.00 19.42
C TYR A 97 -10.67 36.37 18.25
N GLU A 98 -11.34 35.63 17.38
CA GLU A 98 -10.74 34.99 16.19
C GLU A 98 -10.23 36.02 15.18
N LYS A 99 -10.98 37.12 14.98
CA LYS A 99 -10.55 38.22 14.11
C LYS A 99 -9.41 38.99 14.77
N HIS A 100 -9.48 39.22 16.09
CA HIS A 100 -8.44 39.94 16.83
C HIS A 100 -7.11 39.19 16.87
N SER A 101 -7.12 37.90 17.23
CA SER A 101 -5.94 37.05 17.34
C SER A 101 -5.22 36.85 16.00
N ARG A 102 -5.96 36.95 14.89
CA ARG A 102 -5.42 36.93 13.52
C ARG A 102 -5.15 38.32 12.95
N ASN A 103 -5.24 39.37 13.77
CA ASN A 103 -4.77 40.68 13.36
C ASN A 103 -3.25 40.64 13.23
N MET A 104 -2.73 41.20 12.15
CA MET A 104 -1.29 41.20 11.89
C MET A 104 -0.53 42.03 12.92
N GLU A 105 -1.17 43.07 13.45
CA GLU A 105 -0.56 44.00 14.38
C GLU A 105 -1.19 43.86 15.76
N ARG A 106 -0.35 43.84 16.81
CA ARG A 106 -0.83 43.75 18.19
C ARG A 106 -1.04 45.12 18.80
N SER A 107 -0.22 46.10 18.41
CA SER A 107 -0.33 47.46 18.93
C SER A 107 -1.61 48.13 18.47
N ARG A 108 -2.44 48.56 19.42
CA ARG A 108 -3.65 49.33 19.12
C ARG A 108 -3.35 50.58 18.31
N ASP A 109 -2.22 51.24 18.60
CA ASP A 109 -1.84 52.49 17.95
C ASP A 109 -1.53 52.26 16.47
N THR A 110 -0.73 51.24 16.19
CA THR A 110 -0.38 50.86 14.81
C THR A 110 -1.60 50.35 14.05
N ARG A 111 -2.51 49.62 14.72
CA ARG A 111 -3.80 49.23 14.12
C ARG A 111 -4.67 50.43 13.76
N GLY A 112 -4.71 51.46 14.60
CA GLY A 112 -5.42 52.72 14.32
C GLY A 112 -4.83 53.47 13.13
N VAL A 113 -3.51 53.49 13.00
CA VAL A 113 -2.83 54.02 11.81
C VAL A 113 -3.19 53.23 10.57
N HIS A 114 -3.22 51.89 10.65
CA HIS A 114 -3.66 51.05 9.53
C HIS A 114 -5.11 51.33 9.14
N SER A 115 -6.03 51.54 10.08
CA SER A 115 -7.42 51.93 9.76
C SER A 115 -7.49 53.21 8.92
N TYR A 116 -6.70 54.21 9.30
CA TYR A 116 -6.63 55.47 8.56
C TYR A 116 -6.00 55.28 7.17
N LEU A 117 -4.86 54.59 7.09
CA LEU A 117 -4.15 54.34 5.84
C LEU A 117 -4.99 53.52 4.86
N LEU A 118 -5.74 52.53 5.34
CA LEU A 118 -6.68 51.73 4.55
C LEU A 118 -7.84 52.57 4.01
N HIS A 119 -8.29 53.57 4.77
CA HIS A 119 -9.33 54.49 4.32
C HIS A 119 -8.83 55.44 3.22
N VAL A 120 -7.59 55.95 3.35
CA VAL A 120 -6.99 56.88 2.38
C VAL A 120 -6.44 56.17 1.13
N SER A 121 -5.86 54.99 1.31
CA SER A 121 -5.22 54.20 0.24
C SER A 121 -5.54 52.72 0.44
N PRO A 122 -6.68 52.24 -0.10
CA PRO A 122 -7.13 50.86 0.10
C PRO A 122 -6.16 49.84 -0.51
N LEU A 123 -6.21 48.62 0.02
CA LEU A 123 -5.47 47.50 -0.55
C LEU A 123 -6.13 47.02 -1.85
N SER A 124 -5.31 46.57 -2.79
CA SER A 124 -5.74 46.02 -4.08
C SER A 124 -5.50 44.52 -4.07
N ALA A 125 -6.57 43.74 -4.26
CA ALA A 125 -6.49 42.28 -4.30
C ALA A 125 -5.55 41.80 -5.42
N ASP A 126 -5.59 42.44 -6.60
CA ASP A 126 -4.71 42.12 -7.72
C ASP A 126 -3.25 42.43 -7.43
N SER A 127 -2.97 43.61 -6.88
CA SER A 127 -1.59 44.02 -6.55
C SER A 127 -0.98 43.10 -5.49
N LEU A 128 -1.75 42.78 -4.44
CA LEU A 128 -1.33 41.88 -3.39
C LEU A 128 -1.07 40.47 -3.92
N ASN A 129 -1.98 39.97 -4.76
CA ASN A 129 -1.83 38.65 -5.39
C ASN A 129 -0.61 38.63 -6.30
N LEU A 130 -0.34 39.69 -7.05
CA LEU A 130 0.83 39.79 -7.92
C LEU A 130 2.14 39.69 -7.12
N PHE A 131 2.27 40.45 -6.03
CA PHE A 131 3.46 40.37 -5.17
C PHE A 131 3.60 38.98 -4.54
N TRP A 132 2.49 38.42 -4.04
CA TRP A 132 2.49 37.10 -3.39
C TRP A 132 2.84 35.97 -4.38
N ASN A 133 2.21 35.97 -5.56
CA ASN A 133 2.47 35.00 -6.62
C ASN A 133 3.92 35.07 -7.10
N ASN A 134 4.44 36.28 -7.37
CA ASN A 134 5.82 36.45 -7.83
C ASN A 134 6.84 35.94 -6.81
N ARG A 135 6.60 36.18 -5.51
CA ARG A 135 7.46 35.67 -4.44
C ARG A 135 7.39 34.15 -4.33
N LEU A 136 6.19 33.58 -4.38
CA LEU A 136 6.00 32.12 -4.36
C LEU A 136 6.63 31.43 -5.58
N ALA A 137 6.43 32.00 -6.77
CA ALA A 137 7.05 31.52 -8.01
C ALA A 137 8.58 31.56 -7.92
N SER A 138 9.16 32.59 -7.31
CA SER A 138 10.61 32.69 -7.08
C SER A 138 11.17 31.59 -6.16
N MET A 139 10.34 31.06 -5.25
CA MET A 139 10.69 29.90 -4.41
C MET A 139 10.50 28.57 -5.15
N GLY A 140 9.97 28.57 -6.37
CA GLY A 140 9.69 27.38 -7.16
C GLY A 140 8.31 26.77 -6.90
N PHE A 141 7.36 27.55 -6.36
CA PHE A 141 5.98 27.09 -6.23
C PHE A 141 5.35 26.88 -7.63
N PRO A 142 4.77 25.71 -7.93
CA PRO A 142 4.27 25.39 -9.26
C PRO A 142 2.79 25.73 -9.48
N GLY A 143 2.10 26.26 -8.47
CA GLY A 143 0.67 26.58 -8.53
C GLY A 143 0.39 28.05 -8.82
N THR A 144 -0.90 28.40 -8.83
CA THR A 144 -1.38 29.78 -8.91
C THR A 144 -1.96 30.21 -7.56
N THR A 145 -2.00 31.52 -7.34
CA THR A 145 -2.56 32.10 -6.12
C THR A 145 -3.71 33.04 -6.44
N ALA A 146 -4.62 33.18 -5.48
CA ALA A 146 -5.66 34.18 -5.52
C ALA A 146 -5.82 34.82 -4.14
N VAL A 147 -6.19 36.10 -4.13
CA VAL A 147 -6.41 36.85 -2.90
C VAL A 147 -7.81 37.44 -2.90
N ARG A 148 -8.50 37.30 -1.77
CA ARG A 148 -9.76 37.98 -1.47
C ARG A 148 -9.52 39.00 -0.39
N ILE A 149 -9.99 40.22 -0.59
CA ILE A 149 -10.02 41.27 0.42
C ILE A 149 -11.49 41.49 0.82
N SER A 150 -11.82 41.27 2.09
CA SER A 150 -13.09 41.64 2.67
C SER A 150 -12.96 42.95 3.43
N VAL A 151 -13.92 43.86 3.28
CA VAL A 151 -13.94 45.15 3.98
C VAL A 151 -15.29 45.32 4.67
N SER A 152 -15.27 45.47 5.99
CA SER A 152 -16.44 45.75 6.81
C SER A 152 -16.67 47.25 6.95
N ASP A 153 -17.86 47.73 6.61
CA ASP A 153 -18.22 49.14 6.72
C ASP A 153 -18.54 49.57 8.18
N TRP A 154 -19.00 50.82 8.35
CA TRP A 154 -19.41 51.35 9.66
C TRP A 154 -20.63 50.62 10.25
N GLN A 155 -21.52 50.15 9.38
CA GLN A 155 -22.71 49.38 9.69
C GLN A 155 -22.44 47.87 9.86
N GLU A 156 -21.19 47.44 9.70
CA GLU A 156 -20.72 46.04 9.75
C GLU A 156 -21.16 45.17 8.56
N HIS A 157 -21.54 45.76 7.43
CA HIS A 157 -21.70 45.02 6.18
C HIS A 157 -20.34 44.73 5.55
N GLU A 158 -20.15 43.50 5.10
CA GLU A 158 -18.92 43.06 4.44
C GLU A 158 -19.05 43.18 2.92
N SER A 159 -18.09 43.86 2.31
CA SER A 159 -17.87 43.93 0.87
C SER A 159 -16.65 43.11 0.48
N TYR A 160 -16.62 42.56 -0.73
CA TYR A 160 -15.56 41.66 -1.17
C TYR A 160 -14.93 42.14 -2.48
N ALA A 161 -13.61 42.18 -2.51
CA ALA A 161 -12.81 42.35 -3.71
C ALA A 161 -11.98 41.08 -3.93
N TYR A 162 -11.90 40.65 -5.19
CA TYR A 162 -11.20 39.44 -5.59
C TYR A 162 -10.16 39.78 -6.64
N SER A 163 -9.05 39.03 -6.65
CA SER A 163 -8.10 39.08 -7.77
C SER A 163 -8.69 38.39 -9.02
N GLU A 164 -8.44 38.92 -10.22
CA GLU A 164 -9.10 38.59 -11.52
C GLU A 164 -9.37 37.08 -11.82
N ASP A 165 -8.60 36.13 -11.27
CA ASP A 165 -8.76 34.68 -11.48
C ASP A 165 -9.78 33.98 -10.54
N SER A 166 -10.68 34.71 -9.90
CA SER A 166 -11.50 34.23 -8.77
C SER A 166 -12.69 33.32 -9.10
N LEU A 167 -12.81 32.82 -10.33
CA LEU A 167 -14.01 32.10 -10.82
C LEU A 167 -14.33 30.78 -10.09
N TYR A 168 -13.48 30.32 -9.15
CA TYR A 168 -13.63 29.05 -8.43
C TYR A 168 -13.41 29.13 -6.91
N LEU A 169 -13.55 30.31 -6.29
CA LEU A 169 -13.25 30.46 -4.86
C LEU A 169 -14.42 30.03 -3.96
N SER A 170 -14.33 28.82 -3.41
CA SER A 170 -15.12 28.39 -2.25
C SER A 170 -14.41 28.81 -0.95
N GLU A 171 -15.15 29.19 0.09
CA GLU A 171 -14.56 29.50 1.40
C GLU A 171 -13.82 28.32 2.03
N SER A 172 -14.17 27.09 1.64
CA SER A 172 -13.50 25.85 2.05
C SER A 172 -12.03 25.77 1.63
N ASP A 173 -11.63 26.54 0.63
CA ASP A 173 -10.30 26.45 0.01
C ASP A 173 -9.36 27.56 0.52
N SER A 174 -9.81 28.30 1.55
CA SER A 174 -9.03 29.35 2.22
C SER A 174 -7.85 28.74 2.97
N LEU A 175 -6.64 29.24 2.68
CA LEU A 175 -5.42 28.84 3.37
C LEU A 175 -5.30 29.51 4.75
N PHE A 176 -5.60 30.81 4.78
CA PHE A 176 -5.57 31.64 5.97
C PHE A 176 -6.32 32.94 5.72
N THR A 177 -6.72 33.59 6.82
CA THR A 177 -7.24 34.95 6.80
C THR A 177 -6.46 35.78 7.82
N TYR A 178 -5.85 36.86 7.36
CA TYR A 178 -5.27 37.90 8.21
C TYR A 178 -6.19 39.11 8.26
N TYR A 179 -6.14 39.86 9.37
CA TYR A 179 -6.91 41.08 9.51
C TYR A 179 -5.99 42.29 9.72
N LEU A 180 -6.38 43.43 9.14
CA LEU A 180 -5.80 44.73 9.42
C LEU A 180 -6.86 45.70 9.97
N GLY A 181 -6.36 46.73 10.63
CA GLY A 181 -7.16 47.79 11.19
C GLY A 181 -7.56 47.56 12.65
N LEU A 182 -8.01 48.64 13.28
CA LEU A 182 -8.39 48.73 14.68
C LEU A 182 -9.57 47.82 15.01
N ARG A 183 -10.53 47.69 14.10
CA ARG A 183 -11.72 46.84 14.24
C ARG A 183 -11.57 45.47 13.57
N CYS A 184 -10.40 45.18 12.98
CA CYS A 184 -10.24 44.08 12.02
C CYS A 184 -11.17 44.25 10.82
N GLU A 185 -11.37 45.49 10.37
CA GLU A 185 -12.30 45.85 9.30
C GLU A 185 -11.86 45.37 7.92
N VAL A 186 -10.56 45.12 7.70
CA VAL A 186 -10.07 44.57 6.44
C VAL A 186 -9.54 43.16 6.67
N GLY A 187 -10.19 42.16 6.09
CA GLY A 187 -9.73 40.78 6.05
C GLY A 187 -9.04 40.49 4.71
N MET A 188 -7.88 39.86 4.73
CA MET A 188 -7.22 39.36 3.53
C MET A 188 -7.13 37.85 3.63
N THR A 189 -7.75 37.17 2.68
CA THR A 189 -7.78 35.71 2.58
C THR A 189 -6.94 35.28 1.38
N GLY A 190 -5.96 34.42 1.63
CA GLY A 190 -5.11 33.83 0.59
C GLY A 190 -5.59 32.45 0.18
N TYR A 191 -5.60 32.18 -1.12
CA TYR A 191 -5.97 30.90 -1.72
C TYR A 191 -4.81 30.37 -2.56
N LEU A 192 -4.53 29.07 -2.44
CA LEU A 192 -3.54 28.37 -3.25
C LEU A 192 -4.25 27.38 -4.16
N TYR A 193 -4.04 27.53 -5.46
CA TYR A 193 -4.50 26.57 -6.45
C TYR A 193 -3.31 25.77 -6.99
N HIS A 194 -3.38 24.45 -6.86
CA HIS A 194 -2.37 23.57 -7.43
C HIS A 194 -2.98 22.23 -7.84
N SER A 195 -2.51 21.68 -8.95
CA SER A 195 -2.80 20.28 -9.28
C SER A 195 -2.01 19.34 -8.36
N CYS A 196 -2.62 18.24 -7.90
CA CYS A 196 -1.96 17.29 -6.98
C CYS A 196 -0.62 16.75 -7.51
N TRP A 197 -0.51 16.62 -8.84
CA TRP A 197 0.71 16.20 -9.54
C TRP A 197 1.80 17.28 -9.68
N MET A 198 1.44 18.56 -9.52
CA MET A 198 2.38 19.68 -9.62
C MET A 198 3.13 19.91 -8.30
N VAL A 199 2.49 19.66 -7.16
CA VAL A 199 3.09 19.81 -5.82
C VAL A 199 4.30 18.87 -5.61
N LEU A 200 4.29 17.70 -6.27
CA LEU A 200 5.39 16.74 -6.23
C LEU A 200 6.61 17.23 -7.03
N SER A 201 7.75 17.30 -6.36
CA SER A 201 9.02 17.65 -7.00
C SER A 201 9.43 16.58 -8.02
N ARG A 202 10.30 16.95 -8.97
CA ARG A 202 10.91 16.00 -9.91
C ARG A 202 11.60 14.85 -9.17
N LYS A 203 12.22 15.12 -8.01
CA LYS A 203 12.85 14.10 -7.17
C LYS A 203 11.83 13.11 -6.60
N ASP A 204 10.68 13.61 -6.16
CA ASP A 204 9.62 12.78 -5.58
C ASP A 204 9.01 11.85 -6.64
N LYS A 205 8.86 12.34 -7.89
CA LYS A 205 8.43 11.52 -9.04
C LYS A 205 9.45 10.43 -9.38
N VAL A 206 10.74 10.75 -9.35
CA VAL A 206 11.82 9.76 -9.54
C VAL A 206 11.80 8.73 -8.42
N LEU A 207 11.63 9.14 -7.17
CA LEU A 207 11.55 8.23 -6.02
C LEU A 207 10.39 7.23 -6.17
N LEU A 208 9.21 7.71 -6.55
CA LEU A 208 8.04 6.87 -6.83
C LEU A 208 8.30 5.88 -7.97
N ALA A 209 8.93 6.33 -9.05
CA ALA A 209 9.29 5.45 -10.17
C ALA A 209 10.32 4.38 -9.76
N VAL A 210 11.32 4.75 -8.96
CA VAL A 210 12.31 3.81 -8.41
C VAL A 210 11.66 2.80 -7.48
N LEU A 211 10.66 3.20 -6.69
CA LEU A 211 9.88 2.29 -5.83
C LEU A 211 9.14 1.23 -6.66
N VAL A 212 8.45 1.64 -7.73
CA VAL A 212 7.77 0.69 -8.62
C VAL A 212 8.77 -0.23 -9.31
N ALA A 213 9.88 0.33 -9.81
CA ALA A 213 10.95 -0.44 -10.45
C ALA A 213 11.62 -1.43 -9.48
N SER A 214 11.82 -1.05 -8.21
CA SER A 214 12.43 -1.94 -7.21
C SER A 214 11.52 -3.13 -6.89
N CYS A 215 10.20 -2.93 -6.82
CA CYS A 215 9.24 -4.04 -6.68
C CYS A 215 9.30 -5.03 -7.85
N ILE A 216 9.46 -4.52 -9.08
CA ILE A 216 9.62 -5.37 -10.28
C ILE A 216 10.97 -6.10 -10.25
N LEU A 217 12.06 -5.43 -9.86
CA LEU A 217 13.38 -6.04 -9.74
C LEU A 217 13.42 -7.14 -8.68
N LEU A 218 12.71 -6.97 -7.56
CA LEU A 218 12.60 -8.00 -6.52
C LEU A 218 12.00 -9.31 -7.06
N PHE A 219 11.02 -9.24 -7.97
CA PHE A 219 10.50 -10.42 -8.65
C PHE A 219 11.59 -11.16 -9.46
N PHE A 220 12.41 -10.43 -10.23
CA PHE A 220 13.52 -11.03 -10.98
C PHE A 220 14.60 -11.62 -10.06
N ILE A 221 14.90 -10.96 -8.94
CA ILE A 221 15.83 -11.48 -7.94
C ILE A 221 15.28 -12.77 -7.32
N GLN A 222 14.00 -12.79 -6.94
CA GLN A 222 13.36 -14.01 -6.41
C GLN A 222 13.43 -15.15 -7.41
N GLU A 223 13.18 -14.88 -8.70
CA GLU A 223 13.30 -15.88 -9.77
C GLU A 223 14.75 -16.37 -9.93
N TYR A 224 15.71 -15.46 -9.94
CA TYR A 224 17.14 -15.78 -10.04
C TYR A 224 17.61 -16.64 -8.86
N VAL A 225 17.25 -16.24 -7.64
CA VAL A 225 17.54 -16.98 -6.41
C VAL A 225 16.91 -18.36 -6.46
N SER A 226 15.63 -18.48 -6.82
CA SER A 226 14.96 -19.77 -7.00
C SER A 226 15.70 -20.68 -7.99
N LYS A 227 16.15 -20.15 -9.14
CA LYS A 227 16.94 -20.90 -10.13
C LYS A 227 18.30 -21.33 -9.58
N VAL A 228 18.99 -20.47 -8.83
CA VAL A 228 20.30 -20.77 -8.23
C VAL A 228 20.16 -21.81 -7.12
N TYR A 229 19.16 -21.66 -6.23
CA TYR A 229 18.83 -22.68 -5.22
C TYR A 229 18.54 -24.02 -5.87
N HIS A 230 17.71 -24.05 -6.93
CA HIS A 230 17.42 -25.29 -7.64
C HIS A 230 18.68 -25.87 -8.33
N ARG A 231 19.61 -25.04 -8.83
CA ARG A 231 20.86 -25.53 -9.43
C ARG A 231 21.87 -26.04 -8.40
N LEU A 232 21.92 -25.43 -7.21
CA LEU A 232 22.85 -25.81 -6.15
C LEU A 232 22.36 -27.03 -5.37
N PHE A 233 21.08 -27.07 -4.98
CA PHE A 233 20.53 -28.15 -4.17
C PHE A 233 20.06 -29.38 -4.95
N VAL A 234 19.82 -29.28 -6.26
CA VAL A 234 19.45 -30.47 -7.09
C VAL A 234 20.68 -31.17 -7.69
N LYS A 235 21.90 -30.66 -7.46
CA LYS A 235 23.14 -31.26 -7.98
C LYS A 235 23.87 -32.21 -7.01
N GLU A 236 23.23 -32.62 -5.92
CA GLU A 236 23.84 -33.52 -4.93
C GLU A 236 23.20 -34.92 -4.89
N LYS A 237 22.71 -35.41 -6.04
CA LYS A 237 22.57 -36.86 -6.28
C LYS A 237 23.62 -37.30 -7.29
N HIS A 238 24.88 -37.31 -6.85
CA HIS A 238 25.84 -38.24 -7.42
C HIS A 238 25.36 -39.65 -7.04
N ILE A 239 24.56 -40.26 -7.91
CA ILE A 239 24.35 -41.69 -7.90
C ILE A 239 25.74 -42.28 -8.13
N VAL A 240 26.32 -42.87 -7.08
CA VAL A 240 27.36 -43.87 -7.20
C VAL A 240 26.76 -44.99 -8.03
N VAL A 241 26.92 -44.89 -9.35
CA VAL A 241 26.74 -46.02 -10.26
C VAL A 241 27.93 -46.92 -9.96
N GLU A 242 27.67 -47.91 -9.10
CA GLU A 242 28.53 -49.06 -8.96
C GLU A 242 28.74 -49.64 -10.36
N LYS A 243 30.00 -49.59 -10.77
CA LYS A 243 30.49 -49.94 -12.09
C LYS A 243 30.38 -51.46 -12.25
N GLU A 244 29.27 -51.96 -12.77
CA GLU A 244 29.23 -53.32 -13.30
C GLU A 244 29.71 -53.36 -14.76
N VAL A 245 30.56 -54.35 -14.98
CA VAL A 245 31.39 -54.63 -16.15
C VAL A 245 30.53 -54.95 -17.38
N PRO A 246 30.88 -54.51 -18.60
CA PRO A 246 30.06 -54.80 -19.78
C PRO A 246 30.32 -56.22 -20.27
N VAL A 247 29.35 -57.12 -20.14
CA VAL A 247 29.29 -58.36 -20.94
C VAL A 247 27.86 -58.60 -21.44
N VAL A 248 27.63 -58.13 -22.66
CA VAL A 248 26.92 -58.76 -23.79
C VAL A 248 25.56 -59.46 -23.55
N ALA A 249 24.57 -58.89 -24.25
CA ALA A 249 23.37 -59.48 -24.87
C ALA A 249 22.21 -59.98 -23.98
N GLY A 250 21.06 -59.32 -24.14
CA GLY A 250 19.76 -59.84 -23.76
C GLY A 250 18.64 -58.82 -23.95
N HIS A 251 17.87 -58.96 -25.03
CA HIS A 251 16.60 -58.27 -25.27
C HIS A 251 15.66 -58.41 -24.06
N GLY A 252 15.07 -57.32 -23.54
CA GLY A 252 13.95 -57.46 -22.58
C GLY A 252 13.57 -56.24 -21.75
N ASN A 253 12.57 -55.50 -22.24
CA ASN A 253 11.59 -54.63 -21.55
C ASN A 253 12.03 -53.33 -20.83
N PRO A 254 11.29 -52.22 -21.05
CA PRO A 254 11.54 -50.95 -20.38
C PRO A 254 11.22 -51.07 -18.88
N SER A 255 12.16 -50.65 -18.05
CA SER A 255 12.01 -50.50 -16.60
C SER A 255 10.74 -49.71 -16.25
N ARG A 256 9.72 -50.41 -15.76
CA ARG A 256 8.45 -49.84 -15.27
C ARG A 256 8.66 -49.28 -13.86
N ILE A 257 9.18 -48.06 -13.77
CA ILE A 257 9.18 -47.28 -12.54
C ILE A 257 7.82 -46.61 -12.43
N CYS A 258 7.00 -47.01 -11.46
CA CYS A 258 5.68 -46.43 -11.22
C CYS A 258 5.76 -45.43 -10.06
N GLN A 259 5.27 -44.21 -10.28
CA GLN A 259 5.10 -43.25 -9.20
C GLN A 259 3.79 -43.56 -8.46
N LEU A 260 3.87 -43.83 -7.17
CA LEU A 260 2.71 -44.11 -6.32
C LEU A 260 2.11 -42.80 -5.80
N GLU A 261 2.92 -41.92 -5.20
CA GLU A 261 2.49 -40.62 -4.70
C GLU A 261 3.62 -39.58 -4.85
N ALA A 262 3.41 -38.35 -4.39
CA ALA A 262 4.46 -37.32 -4.42
C ALA A 262 5.71 -37.80 -3.66
N GLY A 263 6.79 -38.08 -4.40
CA GLY A 263 8.06 -38.52 -3.84
C GLY A 263 8.21 -40.01 -3.54
N VAL A 264 7.22 -40.87 -3.86
CA VAL A 264 7.34 -42.33 -3.69
C VAL A 264 7.33 -43.07 -5.02
N TYR A 265 8.37 -43.86 -5.24
CA TYR A 265 8.58 -44.62 -6.46
C TYR A 265 8.67 -46.11 -6.15
N PHE A 266 7.98 -46.91 -6.97
CA PHE A 266 8.10 -48.36 -6.97
C PHE A 266 8.80 -48.81 -8.26
N ASP A 267 9.86 -49.60 -8.10
CA ASP A 267 10.56 -50.25 -9.20
C ASP A 267 10.30 -51.76 -9.12
N ALA A 268 9.51 -52.26 -10.07
CA ALA A 268 9.14 -53.67 -10.14
C ALA A 268 10.34 -54.59 -10.45
N ALA A 269 11.36 -54.09 -11.16
CA ALA A 269 12.54 -54.89 -11.52
C ALA A 269 13.49 -55.04 -10.32
N SER A 270 13.74 -53.96 -9.58
CA SER A 270 14.59 -54.01 -8.38
C SER A 270 13.84 -54.41 -7.10
N ARG A 271 12.50 -54.43 -7.12
CA ARG A 271 11.60 -54.70 -5.98
C ARG A 271 11.74 -53.68 -4.85
N LEU A 272 12.10 -52.44 -5.19
CA LEU A 272 12.36 -51.38 -4.24
C LEU A 272 11.21 -50.37 -4.21
N LEU A 273 10.75 -50.05 -3.00
CA LEU A 273 9.95 -48.86 -2.70
C LEU A 273 10.89 -47.78 -2.15
N LYS A 274 10.85 -46.59 -2.75
CA LYS A 274 11.75 -45.47 -2.39
C LYS A 274 10.96 -44.21 -2.08
N ARG A 275 11.21 -43.60 -0.93
CA ARG A 275 10.75 -42.25 -0.57
C ARG A 275 11.95 -41.44 -0.07
N GLY A 276 12.43 -40.48 -0.86
CA GLY A 276 13.64 -39.73 -0.49
C GLY A 276 14.86 -40.65 -0.36
N ASP A 277 15.37 -40.79 0.86
CA ASP A 277 16.49 -41.68 1.22
C ASP A 277 16.03 -43.01 1.86
N ASP A 278 14.73 -43.14 2.18
CA ASP A 278 14.16 -44.36 2.74
C ASP A 278 13.92 -45.39 1.63
N VAL A 279 14.50 -46.58 1.78
CA VAL A 279 14.41 -47.68 0.82
C VAL A 279 13.90 -48.94 1.50
N VAL A 280 12.78 -49.47 1.02
CA VAL A 280 12.20 -50.74 1.49
C VAL A 280 12.29 -51.78 0.38
N ASN A 281 12.92 -52.92 0.69
CA ASN A 281 13.04 -54.05 -0.22
C ASN A 281 11.86 -55.01 -0.04
N LEU A 282 11.05 -55.16 -1.09
CA LEU A 282 9.92 -56.09 -1.09
C LEU A 282 10.39 -57.50 -1.44
N THR A 283 9.85 -58.48 -0.71
CA THR A 283 9.96 -59.88 -1.16
C THR A 283 9.32 -60.05 -2.54
N PRO A 284 9.81 -60.99 -3.39
CA PRO A 284 9.32 -61.14 -4.77
C PRO A 284 7.80 -61.35 -4.85
N LEU A 285 7.20 -62.02 -3.85
CA LEU A 285 5.76 -62.20 -3.75
C LEU A 285 5.02 -60.87 -3.54
N LEU A 286 5.52 -60.00 -2.66
CA LEU A 286 4.91 -58.70 -2.34
C LEU A 286 5.11 -57.69 -3.47
N ALA A 287 6.26 -57.70 -4.12
CA ALA A 287 6.53 -56.86 -5.29
C ALA A 287 5.58 -57.20 -6.45
N ARG A 288 5.39 -58.50 -6.70
CA ARG A 288 4.41 -58.98 -7.69
C ARG A 288 2.98 -58.61 -7.32
N LEU A 289 2.59 -58.76 -6.06
CA LEU A 289 1.26 -58.36 -5.59
C LEU A 289 1.01 -56.85 -5.79
N LEU A 290 1.97 -56.00 -5.42
CA LEU A 290 1.86 -54.56 -5.61
C LEU A 290 1.81 -54.17 -7.10
N GLN A 291 2.63 -54.80 -7.93
CA GLN A 291 2.61 -54.58 -9.38
C GLN A 291 1.23 -54.93 -9.97
N VAL A 292 0.65 -56.05 -9.57
CA VAL A 292 -0.68 -56.48 -10.03
C VAL A 292 -1.77 -55.50 -9.57
N PHE A 293 -1.68 -54.95 -8.35
CA PHE A 293 -2.60 -53.89 -7.93
C PHE A 293 -2.50 -52.64 -8.81
N LEU A 294 -1.29 -52.28 -9.26
CA LEU A 294 -1.06 -51.12 -10.13
C LEU A 294 -1.50 -51.35 -11.57
N ASP A 295 -1.44 -52.59 -12.05
CA ASP A 295 -1.86 -52.98 -13.40
C ASP A 295 -3.39 -53.21 -13.49
N ALA A 296 -4.11 -53.31 -12.36
CA ALA A 296 -5.55 -53.57 -12.30
C ALA A 296 -6.40 -52.29 -12.47
N GLU A 297 -7.57 -52.44 -13.11
CA GLU A 297 -8.57 -51.37 -13.20
C GLU A 297 -9.06 -50.95 -11.80
N ASP A 298 -9.17 -49.64 -11.57
CA ASP A 298 -9.48 -49.03 -10.26
C ASP A 298 -8.58 -49.47 -9.09
N TYR A 299 -7.40 -50.02 -9.38
CA TYR A 299 -6.49 -50.61 -8.41
C TYR A 299 -7.12 -51.69 -7.53
N LYS A 300 -8.09 -52.43 -8.08
CA LYS A 300 -8.93 -53.38 -7.36
C LYS A 300 -8.71 -54.81 -7.84
N LEU A 301 -8.60 -55.75 -6.90
CA LEU A 301 -8.43 -57.18 -7.17
C LEU A 301 -9.38 -58.02 -6.30
N SER A 302 -10.05 -59.00 -6.90
CA SER A 302 -10.84 -59.99 -6.18
C SER A 302 -9.97 -61.02 -5.46
N ASN A 303 -10.53 -61.69 -4.45
CA ASN A 303 -9.80 -62.74 -3.72
C ASN A 303 -9.31 -63.87 -4.64
N ASP A 304 -10.13 -64.26 -5.62
CA ASP A 304 -9.82 -65.35 -6.55
C ASP A 304 -8.70 -64.95 -7.52
N GLU A 305 -8.70 -63.70 -8.00
CA GLU A 305 -7.62 -63.14 -8.81
C GLU A 305 -6.29 -63.12 -8.05
N ILE A 306 -6.30 -62.66 -6.79
CA ILE A 306 -5.08 -62.62 -5.96
C ILE A 306 -4.54 -64.04 -5.75
N LEU A 307 -5.40 -65.01 -5.44
CA LEU A 307 -4.99 -66.40 -5.22
C LEU A 307 -4.43 -67.03 -6.49
N HIS A 308 -5.08 -66.86 -7.64
CA HIS A 308 -4.64 -67.41 -8.91
C HIS A 308 -3.34 -66.75 -9.42
N LEU A 309 -3.13 -65.47 -9.16
CA LEU A 309 -1.93 -64.73 -9.61
C LEU A 309 -0.70 -65.01 -8.76
N LEU A 310 -0.87 -65.20 -7.45
CA LEU A 310 0.23 -65.47 -6.52
C LEU A 310 0.54 -66.96 -6.37
N TRP A 311 -0.48 -67.83 -6.48
CA TRP A 311 -0.36 -69.29 -6.34
C TRP A 311 -1.14 -70.01 -7.45
N PRO A 312 -0.66 -69.97 -8.71
CA PRO A 312 -1.32 -70.61 -9.84
C PRO A 312 -1.38 -72.15 -9.73
N ASP A 313 -0.60 -72.74 -8.83
CA ASP A 313 -0.56 -74.17 -8.51
C ASP A 313 -1.62 -74.60 -7.48
N GLY A 314 -2.46 -73.67 -7.00
CA GLY A 314 -3.48 -73.94 -5.98
C GLY A 314 -2.92 -74.13 -4.56
N SER A 315 -1.63 -73.86 -4.34
CA SER A 315 -0.99 -73.97 -3.01
C SER A 315 -1.36 -72.82 -2.06
N GLY A 316 -2.05 -71.80 -2.58
CA GLY A 316 -2.53 -70.62 -1.87
C GLY A 316 -3.90 -70.86 -1.23
N GLY A 317 -4.02 -70.54 0.06
CA GLY A 317 -5.30 -70.49 0.76
C GLY A 317 -5.58 -69.09 1.29
N SER A 318 -6.84 -68.81 1.66
CA SER A 318 -7.27 -67.49 2.13
C SER A 318 -6.39 -66.94 3.26
N ASN A 319 -5.93 -67.79 4.19
CA ASN A 319 -5.00 -67.39 5.26
C ASN A 319 -3.65 -66.85 4.74
N LYS A 320 -3.06 -67.48 3.71
CA LYS A 320 -1.80 -67.02 3.11
C LYS A 320 -1.99 -65.71 2.34
N MET A 321 -3.14 -65.54 1.70
CA MET A 321 -3.53 -64.29 1.05
C MET A 321 -3.65 -63.16 2.08
N TYR A 322 -4.41 -63.35 3.16
CA TYR A 322 -4.55 -62.35 4.23
C TYR A 322 -3.19 -61.95 4.84
N GLN A 323 -2.30 -62.92 5.08
CA GLN A 323 -0.95 -62.64 5.58
C GLN A 323 -0.11 -61.83 4.58
N SER A 324 -0.21 -62.13 3.29
CA SER A 324 0.55 -61.42 2.24
C SER A 324 0.06 -59.97 2.09
N ILE A 325 -1.25 -59.75 2.14
CA ILE A 325 -1.84 -58.40 2.13
C ILE A 325 -1.43 -57.62 3.38
N ARG A 326 -1.44 -58.25 4.56
CA ARG A 326 -0.98 -57.61 5.79
C ARG A 326 0.49 -57.19 5.69
N ARG A 327 1.37 -58.10 5.24
CA ARG A 327 2.79 -57.78 5.05
C ARG A 327 3.01 -56.67 4.02
N LEU A 328 2.22 -56.65 2.95
CA LEU A 328 2.31 -55.57 1.96
C LEU A 328 1.90 -54.22 2.58
N ARG A 329 0.83 -54.18 3.38
CA ARG A 329 0.44 -52.97 4.12
C ARG A 329 1.53 -52.50 5.08
N ASP A 330 2.15 -53.44 5.79
CA ASP A 330 3.25 -53.13 6.72
C ASP A 330 4.47 -52.56 5.99
N CYS A 331 4.78 -53.05 4.78
CA CYS A 331 5.86 -52.49 3.96
C CYS A 331 5.49 -51.12 3.37
N LEU A 332 4.23 -50.93 2.95
CA LEU A 332 3.77 -49.66 2.42
C LEU A 332 3.75 -48.57 3.49
N SER A 333 3.31 -48.87 4.72
CA SER A 333 3.21 -47.86 5.80
C SER A 333 4.56 -47.26 6.21
N LEU A 334 5.68 -47.93 5.92
CA LEU A 334 7.02 -47.43 6.19
C LEU A 334 7.42 -46.27 5.29
N VAL A 335 6.93 -46.26 4.05
CA VAL A 335 7.41 -45.37 2.97
C VAL A 335 6.30 -44.74 2.16
N SER A 336 5.04 -45.03 2.47
CA SER A 336 3.88 -44.60 1.70
C SER A 336 2.66 -44.36 2.57
N CYS A 337 1.83 -43.40 2.16
CA CYS A 337 0.50 -43.19 2.75
C CYS A 337 -0.58 -44.05 2.05
N CYS A 338 -0.20 -44.88 1.07
CA CYS A 338 -1.13 -45.78 0.39
C CYS A 338 -1.71 -46.82 1.36
N THR A 339 -3.01 -47.02 1.28
CA THR A 339 -3.71 -48.03 2.08
C THR A 339 -4.34 -49.07 1.17
N ILE A 340 -4.36 -50.33 1.62
CA ILE A 340 -5.11 -51.38 0.93
C ILE A 340 -6.38 -51.62 1.73
N GLU A 341 -7.54 -51.26 1.22
CA GLU A 341 -8.83 -51.48 1.89
C GLU A 341 -9.47 -52.80 1.46
N ARG A 342 -10.27 -53.40 2.35
CA ARG A 342 -11.03 -54.62 2.07
C ARG A 342 -12.46 -54.25 1.72
N GLY A 343 -12.90 -54.56 0.50
CA GLY A 343 -14.29 -54.50 0.07
C GLY A 343 -14.98 -55.87 0.13
N ASN A 344 -16.21 -55.93 -0.38
CA ASN A 344 -16.95 -57.19 -0.52
C ASN A 344 -16.22 -58.11 -1.52
N PHE A 345 -15.53 -59.12 -1.01
CA PHE A 345 -14.77 -60.13 -1.77
C PHE A 345 -13.60 -59.61 -2.62
N ALA A 346 -13.15 -58.39 -2.38
CA ALA A 346 -12.05 -57.76 -3.12
C ALA A 346 -11.21 -56.85 -2.22
N TYR A 347 -10.01 -56.52 -2.68
CA TYR A 347 -9.10 -55.54 -2.09
C TYR A 347 -8.85 -54.41 -3.07
N GLN A 348 -8.73 -53.19 -2.57
CA GLN A 348 -8.43 -52.02 -3.39
C GLN A 348 -7.25 -51.25 -2.80
N LEU A 349 -6.26 -50.92 -3.62
CA LEU A 349 -5.17 -50.03 -3.27
C LEU A 349 -5.61 -48.57 -3.45
N LYS A 350 -5.71 -47.83 -2.36
CA LYS A 350 -5.99 -46.39 -2.38
C LYS A 350 -4.70 -45.60 -2.35
N ILE A 351 -4.48 -44.85 -3.42
CA ILE A 351 -3.38 -43.90 -3.54
C ILE A 351 -3.92 -42.52 -3.15
N PRO A 352 -3.38 -41.87 -2.10
CA PRO A 352 -3.79 -40.52 -1.73
C PRO A 352 -3.26 -39.53 -2.77
N HIS A 353 -4.07 -39.18 -3.77
CA HIS A 353 -3.74 -38.07 -4.67
C HIS A 353 -4.43 -36.79 -4.19
N PHE A 354 -3.60 -35.76 -4.00
CA PHE A 354 -3.89 -34.32 -3.88
C PHE A 354 -5.34 -33.94 -3.60
N ILE A 355 -5.59 -33.54 -2.35
CA ILE A 355 -6.75 -32.78 -1.85
C ILE A 355 -7.59 -32.18 -3.00
N GLU A 356 -8.68 -32.84 -3.36
CA GLU A 356 -9.94 -32.13 -3.51
C GLU A 356 -10.49 -31.98 -2.10
N GLU A 357 -10.51 -30.73 -1.66
CA GLU A 357 -10.93 -30.25 -0.37
C GLU A 357 -12.36 -30.70 -0.10
N ASN A 358 -12.54 -31.63 0.84
CA ASN A 358 -13.85 -32.02 1.32
C ASN A 358 -14.01 -31.54 2.77
N SER A 359 -14.69 -30.42 2.93
CA SER A 359 -15.48 -30.04 4.10
C SER A 359 -16.37 -28.89 3.62
N GLY A 360 -17.70 -28.95 3.56
CA GLY A 360 -18.61 -29.58 4.48
C GLY A 360 -19.61 -28.51 4.96
N ARG A 361 -20.87 -28.63 4.52
CA ARG A 361 -22.11 -28.52 5.36
C ARG A 361 -21.82 -28.17 6.84
N ILE A 362 -22.46 -27.23 7.56
CA ILE A 362 -23.87 -26.78 7.79
C ILE A 362 -23.72 -25.44 8.60
N VAL A 363 -24.51 -24.37 8.47
CA VAL A 363 -25.74 -24.02 9.25
C VAL A 363 -26.17 -22.60 8.83
N SER A 364 -27.23 -22.47 8.05
CA SER A 364 -28.56 -21.93 8.43
C SER A 364 -29.51 -22.06 7.26
#